data_AF-A0A2R6NCV8-F1
#
_entry.id   AF-A0A2R6NCV8-F1
#
_cell.length_a   1.000
_cell.length_b   1.000
_cell.length_c   1.000
_cell.angle_alpha   90.00
_cell.angle_beta   90.00
_cell.angle_gamma   90.00
#
_symmetry.space_group_name_H-M   'P 1'
#
loop_
_entity.id
_entity.type
_entity.pdbx_description
1 polymer ?
#
loop_
_entity_poly.entity_id
_entity_poly.type
_entity_poly.pdbx_seq_one_letter_code
_entity_poly.pdbx_strand_id
1 'polypeptide(L)'
;MAQRTARIVTDEAVMGGEPRIEGHRISVRQVADWVEKGDLSAKTVADRYDLDIADVYRALTYYHEHPGEMAEVRRRRAEREARARKRAAVTPEDFENASSSEIDEPE
;
A
#
# COMPACT_ATOMS: atom_id res chain seq x y z
N MET A 1 17.35 -22.97 -5.89
CA MET A 1 17.33 -21.97 -4.80
C MET A 1 16.74 -22.64 -3.56
N ALA A 2 17.31 -22.43 -2.37
CA ALA A 2 16.75 -22.97 -1.14
C ALA A 2 15.43 -22.23 -0.81
N GLN A 3 14.34 -23.00 -0.63
CA GLN A 3 13.02 -22.49 -0.25
C GLN A 3 13.15 -21.79 1.12
N ARG A 4 13.17 -20.45 1.11
CA ARG A 4 13.08 -19.65 2.33
C ARG A 4 11.68 -19.09 2.36
N THR A 5 10.84 -19.66 3.20
CA THR A 5 9.51 -19.12 3.42
C THR A 5 9.63 -17.85 4.25
N ALA A 6 9.37 -16.70 3.63
CA ALA A 6 9.35 -15.39 4.25
C ALA A 6 8.21 -15.25 5.25
N ARG A 7 8.42 -14.44 6.29
CA ARG A 7 7.38 -14.11 7.28
C ARG A 7 6.51 -12.96 6.78
N ILE A 8 5.30 -12.84 7.32
CA ILE A 8 4.53 -11.59 7.20
C ILE A 8 5.03 -10.63 8.27
N VAL A 9 5.47 -9.45 7.84
CA VAL A 9 6.03 -8.42 8.73
C VAL A 9 5.30 -7.10 8.54
N THR A 10 5.21 -6.33 9.63
CA THR A 10 4.58 -5.01 9.65
C THR A 10 5.58 -4.01 10.20
N ASP A 11 5.72 -2.88 9.53
CA ASP A 11 6.61 -1.79 9.93
C ASP A 11 5.93 -0.47 9.54
N GLU A 12 5.71 0.42 10.52
CA GLU A 12 5.03 1.70 10.29
C GLU A 12 5.77 2.60 9.28
N ALA A 13 7.10 2.52 9.23
CA ALA A 13 7.93 3.28 8.30
C ALA A 13 7.84 2.74 6.86
N VAL A 14 7.39 1.49 6.68
CA VAL A 14 7.34 0.83 5.37
C VAL A 14 5.90 0.61 4.93
N MET A 15 5.55 1.14 3.75
CA MET A 15 4.19 1.06 3.19
C MET A 15 3.11 1.59 4.15
N GLY A 16 3.49 2.46 5.10
CA GLY A 16 2.59 3.03 6.09
C GLY A 16 1.94 1.97 6.97
N GLY A 17 2.70 0.96 7.39
CA GLY A 17 2.25 -0.10 8.31
C GLY A 17 1.37 -1.16 7.68
N GLU A 18 1.42 -1.36 6.36
CA GLU A 18 0.72 -2.49 5.72
C GLU A 18 1.50 -3.80 5.94
N PRO A 19 0.84 -4.89 6.37
CA PRO A 19 1.46 -6.22 6.43
C PRO A 19 1.99 -6.63 5.06
N ARG A 20 3.24 -7.06 5.02
CA ARG A 20 3.95 -7.41 3.77
C ARG A 20 4.76 -8.68 3.92
N ILE A 21 5.09 -9.28 2.77
CA ILE A 21 6.04 -10.38 2.72
C ILE A 21 7.44 -9.85 3.05
N GLU A 22 8.12 -10.47 4.01
CA GLU A 22 9.48 -10.11 4.42
C GLU A 22 10.44 -10.11 3.22
N GLY A 23 11.33 -9.12 3.16
CA GLY A 23 12.23 -8.93 2.02
C GLY A 23 11.57 -8.31 0.77
N HIS A 24 10.25 -8.14 0.76
CA HIS A 24 9.51 -7.66 -0.40
C HIS A 24 8.68 -6.42 -0.06
N ARG A 25 8.50 -5.52 -1.04
CA ARG A 25 7.55 -4.39 -0.94
C ARG A 25 6.19 -4.75 -1.51
N ILE A 26 5.73 -5.97 -1.19
CA ILE A 26 4.46 -6.53 -1.66
C ILE A 26 3.59 -6.79 -0.43
N SER A 27 2.48 -6.05 -0.33
CA SER A 27 1.57 -6.20 0.81
C SER A 27 0.65 -7.40 0.66
N VAL A 28 0.22 -7.94 1.80
CA VAL A 28 -0.75 -9.04 1.87
C VAL A 28 -2.03 -8.69 1.09
N ARG A 29 -2.49 -7.45 1.19
CA ARG A 29 -3.64 -6.95 0.42
C ARG A 29 -3.39 -7.02 -1.09
N GLN A 30 -2.21 -6.66 -1.58
CA GLN A 30 -1.92 -6.72 -3.02
C GLN A 30 -1.98 -8.16 -3.53
N VAL A 31 -1.43 -9.11 -2.77
CA VAL A 31 -1.51 -10.54 -3.10
C VAL A 31 -2.97 -10.98 -3.20
N ALA A 32 -3.79 -10.66 -2.21
CA ALA A 32 -5.23 -10.97 -2.23
C ALA A 32 -5.95 -10.30 -3.41
N ASP A 33 -5.67 -9.02 -3.69
CA ASP A 33 -6.26 -8.31 -4.83
C ASP A 33 -5.91 -9.00 -6.16
N TRP A 34 -4.68 -9.48 -6.35
CA TRP A 34 -4.27 -10.16 -7.57
C TRP A 34 -4.90 -11.55 -7.72
N VAL A 35 -4.98 -12.31 -6.63
CA VAL A 35 -5.48 -13.70 -6.69
C VAL A 35 -7.01 -13.74 -6.71
N GLU A 36 -7.67 -12.96 -5.85
CA GLU A 36 -9.13 -13.03 -5.70
C GLU A 36 -9.87 -12.14 -6.71
N LYS A 37 -9.33 -10.95 -7.03
CA LYS A 37 -10.00 -10.01 -7.95
C LYS A 37 -9.44 -10.04 -9.36
N GLY A 38 -8.13 -10.27 -9.47
CA GLY A 38 -7.44 -10.37 -10.75
C GLY A 38 -7.55 -11.76 -11.40
N ASP A 39 -8.15 -12.73 -10.72
CA ASP A 39 -8.27 -14.14 -11.14
C ASP A 39 -6.91 -14.75 -11.54
N LEU A 40 -5.82 -14.27 -10.90
CA LEU A 40 -4.48 -14.80 -11.12
C LEU A 40 -4.25 -15.98 -10.19
N SER A 41 -3.68 -17.07 -10.72
CA SER A 41 -3.26 -18.17 -9.86
C SER A 41 -2.13 -17.74 -8.93
N ALA A 42 -2.05 -18.33 -7.72
CA ALA A 42 -0.96 -18.09 -6.78
C ALA A 42 0.43 -18.33 -7.42
N LYS A 43 0.53 -19.34 -8.30
CA LYS A 43 1.74 -19.61 -9.09
C LYS A 43 2.08 -18.46 -10.04
N THR A 44 1.10 -17.92 -10.76
CA THR A 44 1.30 -16.77 -11.65
C THR A 44 1.77 -15.53 -10.90
N VAL A 45 1.25 -15.30 -9.69
CA VAL A 45 1.71 -14.22 -8.81
C VAL A 45 3.15 -14.48 -8.35
N ALA A 46 3.47 -15.71 -7.94
CA ALA A 46 4.81 -16.10 -7.55
C ALA A 46 5.83 -15.83 -8.67
N ASP A 47 5.56 -16.35 -9.87
CA ASP A 47 6.43 -16.23 -11.03
C ASP A 47 6.61 -14.77 -11.46
N ARG A 48 5.54 -13.95 -11.45
CA ARG A 48 5.57 -12.56 -11.90
C ARG A 48 6.34 -11.64 -10.97
N TYR A 49 6.31 -11.92 -9.67
CA TYR A 49 6.86 -11.04 -8.64
C TYR A 49 8.10 -11.62 -7.94
N ASP A 50 8.67 -12.70 -8.48
CA ASP A 50 9.83 -13.42 -7.93
C ASP A 50 9.65 -13.80 -6.45
N LEU A 51 8.45 -14.28 -6.13
CA LEU A 51 8.09 -14.73 -4.77
C LEU A 51 8.19 -16.26 -4.68
N ASP A 52 8.50 -16.77 -3.50
CA ASP A 52 8.24 -18.17 -3.21
C ASP A 52 6.72 -18.40 -3.19
N ILE A 53 6.26 -19.48 -3.84
CA ILE A 53 4.83 -19.82 -3.89
C ILE A 53 4.26 -20.04 -2.48
N ALA A 54 5.07 -20.53 -1.54
CA ALA A 54 4.67 -20.70 -0.15
C ALA A 54 4.41 -19.34 0.54
N ASP A 55 5.11 -18.28 0.14
CA ASP A 55 4.91 -16.93 0.68
C ASP A 55 3.63 -16.30 0.14
N VAL A 56 3.29 -16.57 -1.11
CA VAL A 56 2.00 -16.19 -1.70
C VAL A 56 0.85 -16.83 -0.91
N TYR A 57 0.90 -18.14 -0.68
CA TYR A 57 -0.13 -18.82 0.10
C TYR A 57 -0.18 -18.34 1.54
N ARG A 58 0.97 -18.10 2.18
CA ARG A 58 1.02 -17.53 3.52
C ARG A 58 0.36 -16.15 3.59
N ALA A 59 0.60 -15.29 2.61
CA ALA A 59 -0.04 -13.99 2.52
C ALA A 59 -1.57 -14.13 2.38
N LEU A 60 -2.05 -15.06 1.56
CA LEU A 60 -3.48 -15.35 1.43
C LEU A 60 -4.08 -15.87 2.74
N THR A 61 -3.40 -16.79 3.43
CA THR A 61 -3.82 -17.25 4.76
C THR A 61 -3.91 -16.09 5.73
N TYR A 62 -2.88 -15.25 5.81
CA TYR A 62 -2.88 -14.07 6.69
C TYR A 62 -4.05 -13.14 6.37
N TYR A 63 -4.32 -12.88 5.08
CA TYR A 63 -5.43 -12.04 4.63
C TYR A 63 -6.79 -12.51 5.15
N HIS A 64 -7.03 -13.82 5.11
CA HIS A 64 -8.28 -14.42 5.57
C HIS A 64 -8.39 -14.54 7.09
N GLU A 65 -7.27 -14.74 7.78
CA GLU A 65 -7.23 -14.79 9.25
C GLU A 65 -7.40 -13.40 9.90
N HIS A 66 -7.09 -12.32 9.18
CA HIS A 66 -7.06 -10.96 9.72
C HIS A 66 -7.99 -9.98 8.97
N PRO A 67 -9.31 -10.28 8.83
CA PRO A 67 -10.21 -9.43 8.05
C PRO A 67 -10.37 -8.01 8.62
N GLY A 68 -10.31 -7.87 9.95
CA GLY A 68 -10.36 -6.56 10.64
C GLY A 68 -9.16 -5.69 10.28
N GLU A 69 -7.95 -6.23 10.41
CA GLU A 69 -6.72 -5.52 10.04
C GLU A 69 -6.72 -5.13 8.55
N MET A 70 -7.17 -6.04 7.67
CA MET A 70 -7.27 -5.76 6.24
C MET A 70 -8.30 -4.66 5.91
N ALA A 71 -9.39 -4.56 6.68
CA ALA A 71 -10.33 -3.46 6.57
C ALA A 71 -9.70 -2.12 6.97
N GLU A 72 -8.92 -2.09 8.05
CA GLU A 72 -8.20 -0.88 8.47
C GLU A 72 -7.11 -0.47 7.49
N VAL A 73 -6.37 -1.42 6.94
CA VAL A 73 -5.41 -1.19 5.85
C VAL A 73 -6.10 -0.51 4.67
N ARG A 74 -7.26 -1.03 4.22
CA ARG A 74 -8.04 -0.42 3.13
C ARG A 74 -8.49 1.00 3.48
N ARG A 75 -9.02 1.22 4.69
CA ARG A 75 -9.44 2.54 5.18
C ARG A 75 -8.30 3.55 5.16
N ARG A 76 -7.16 3.22 5.80
CA ARG A 76 -5.98 4.08 5.86
C ARG A 76 -5.47 4.43 4.47
N ARG A 77 -5.47 3.47 3.55
CA ARG A 77 -5.06 3.70 2.16
C ARG A 77 -6.00 4.67 1.45
N ALA A 78 -7.31 4.48 1.55
CA ALA A 78 -8.30 5.38 0.96
C ALA A 78 -8.19 6.81 1.50
N GLU A 79 -7.96 6.97 2.81
CA GLU A 79 -7.71 8.28 3.44
C GLU A 79 -6.45 8.95 2.89
N ARG A 80 -5.34 8.20 2.76
CA ARG A 80 -4.09 8.70 2.17
C ARG A 80 -4.30 9.16 0.72
N GLU A 81 -5.00 8.36 -0.08
CA GLU A 81 -5.31 8.71 -1.48
C GLU A 81 -6.23 9.94 -1.57
N ALA A 82 -7.25 10.04 -0.72
CA ALA A 82 -8.13 11.20 -0.68
C ALA A 82 -7.38 12.48 -0.28
N ARG A 83 -6.49 12.41 0.71
CA ARG A 83 -5.63 13.53 1.11
C ARG A 83 -4.68 13.94 -0.02
N ALA A 84 -4.06 12.97 -0.70
CA ALA A 84 -3.18 13.23 -1.84
C ALA A 84 -3.92 13.90 -2.99
N ARG A 85 -5.14 13.44 -3.34
CA ARG A 85 -5.98 14.08 -4.36
C ARG A 85 -6.35 15.51 -4.00
N LYS A 86 -6.73 15.79 -2.74
CA LYS A 86 -7.02 17.15 -2.27
C LYS A 86 -5.83 18.10 -2.40
N ARG A 87 -4.61 17.61 -2.12
CA ARG A 87 -3.37 18.39 -2.29
C ARG A 87 -2.97 18.57 -3.75
N ALA A 88 -3.19 17.57 -4.58
CA ALA A 88 -2.91 17.64 -6.02
C ALA A 88 -3.92 18.51 -6.78
N ALA A 89 -5.09 18.77 -6.18
CA ALA A 89 -6.12 19.68 -6.72
C ALA A 89 -5.82 21.17 -6.47
N VAL A 90 -4.69 21.51 -5.84
CA VAL A 90 -4.20 22.89 -5.75
C VAL A 90 -3.82 23.33 -7.18
N THR A 91 -4.55 24.31 -7.68
CA THR A 91 -4.36 24.88 -9.02
C THR A 91 -3.14 25.80 -9.04
N PRO A 92 -2.55 26.11 -10.21
CA PRO A 92 -1.50 27.13 -10.31
C PRO A 92 -1.91 28.47 -9.67
N GLU A 93 -3.18 28.85 -9.75
CA GLU A 93 -3.75 30.07 -9.16
C GLU A 93 -3.72 30.06 -7.62
N ASP A 94 -3.87 28.88 -6.99
CA ASP A 94 -3.78 28.73 -5.53
C ASP A 94 -2.34 28.94 -5.02
N PHE A 95 -1.33 28.65 -5.84
CA PHE A 95 0.07 28.94 -5.52
C PHE A 95 0.40 30.43 -5.62
N GLU A 96 -0.17 31.14 -6.60
CA GLU A 96 0.03 32.58 -6.79
C GLU A 96 -0.65 33.44 -5.70
N ASN A 97 -1.83 33.02 -5.26
CA ASN A 97 -2.55 33.69 -4.17
C ASN A 97 -1.84 33.53 -2.81
N ALA A 98 -1.19 32.39 -2.56
CA ALA A 98 -0.40 32.18 -1.34
C ALA A 98 0.89 33.00 -1.30
N SER A 99 1.48 33.32 -2.47
CA SER A 99 2.65 34.20 -2.58
C SER A 99 2.31 35.68 -2.46
N SER A 100 1.04 36.06 -2.65
CA SER A 100 0.59 37.46 -2.64
C SER A 100 0.20 37.95 -1.23
N SER A 101 0.02 37.06 -0.26
CA SER A 101 -0.40 37.42 1.11
C SER A 101 0.75 37.75 2.09
N GLU A 102 2.00 37.75 1.65
CA GLU A 102 3.18 38.06 2.50
C GLU A 102 3.83 39.43 2.20
N ILE A 103 3.21 40.26 1.35
CA ILE A 103 3.68 41.62 1.07
C ILE A 103 2.57 42.63 1.37
N ASP A 104 2.30 42.84 2.65
CA ASP A 104 1.71 44.10 3.10
C ASP A 104 2.31 44.44 4.47
N GLU A 105 3.50 45.05 4.45
CA GLU A 105 3.97 45.80 5.62
C GLU A 105 3.14 47.08 5.71
N PRO A 106 2.59 47.40 6.89
CA PRO A 106 1.78 48.59 7.08
C PRO A 106 2.65 49.85 7.18
N GLU A 107 2.21 50.94 6.54
CA GLU A 107 2.50 52.32 6.97
C GLU A 107 1.22 53.02 7.47
#